data_AF-B4FK54-F1
#
_entry.id   AF-B4FK54-F1
#
_cell.length_a   1.000
_cell.length_b   1.000
_cell.length_c   1.000
_cell.angle_alpha   90.00
_cell.angle_beta   90.00
_cell.angle_gamma   90.00
#
_symmetry.space_group_name_H-M   'P 1'
#
loop_
_entity.id
_entity.type
_entity.pdbx_description
1 polymer ?
#
loop_
_entity_poly.entity_id
_entity_poly.type
_entity_poly.pdbx_seq_one_letter_code
_entity_poly.pdbx_strand_id
1 'polypeptide(L)'
;MATPPALLFPSPSSASSPPSSAQVEAVVLFNVCDSYVRRPDQADRVIGTLLGSLLPDGTVHVRNSYVVPHSESADQVAIDIDYHHNMYASHQKVNPKEVIVGW
;
A
#
# COMPACT_ATOMS: atom_id res chain seq x y z
N MET A 1 1.72 37.05 2.54
CA MET A 1 2.51 35.81 2.72
C MET A 1 1.69 34.88 3.58
N ALA A 2 1.06 33.86 3.00
CA ALA A 2 0.22 32.90 3.71
C ALA A 2 0.96 31.56 3.78
N THR A 3 1.23 31.07 4.98
CA THR A 3 1.79 29.76 5.27
C THR A 3 0.73 28.68 4.97
N PRO A 4 1.08 27.54 4.32
CA PRO A 4 0.14 26.43 4.18
C PRO A 4 -0.01 25.67 5.51
N PRO A 5 -1.16 25.04 5.77
CA PRO A 5 -1.35 24.24 6.97
C PRO A 5 -0.54 22.94 6.83
N ALA A 6 0.49 22.78 7.65
CA ALA A 6 1.22 21.53 7.78
C ALA A 6 0.29 20.46 8.36
N LEU A 7 0.14 19.34 7.66
CA LEU A 7 -0.53 18.15 8.19
C LEU A 7 0.32 17.60 9.35
N LEU A 8 -0.15 17.82 10.58
CA LEU A 8 0.43 17.28 11.80
C LEU A 8 0.15 15.78 11.86
N PHE A 9 1.13 14.96 11.49
CA PHE A 9 1.10 13.54 11.80
C PHE A 9 1.40 13.34 13.29
N PRO A 10 0.62 12.52 14.02
CA PRO A 10 0.90 12.22 15.42
C PRO A 10 2.24 11.47 15.52
N SER A 11 3.16 11.98 16.33
CA SER A 11 4.40 11.30 16.68
C SER A 11 4.12 9.92 17.29
N PRO A 12 4.83 8.85 16.89
CA PRO A 12 4.66 7.54 17.49
C PRO A 12 5.32 7.51 18.88
N SER A 13 4.58 7.96 19.89
CA SER A 13 4.93 7.86 21.31
C SER A 13 4.43 6.53 21.85
N SER A 14 5.15 5.43 21.58
CA SER A 14 5.20 4.21 22.39
C SER A 14 6.30 3.32 21.82
N ALA A 15 7.27 2.97 22.67
CA ALA A 15 8.42 2.14 22.31
C ALA A 15 7.99 0.76 21.79
N SER A 16 7.80 0.65 20.49
CA SER A 16 7.99 -0.58 19.73
C SER A 16 9.08 -0.26 18.73
N SER A 17 10.17 -1.03 18.73
CA SER A 17 11.21 -0.91 17.71
C SER A 17 10.53 -0.89 16.33
N PRO A 18 10.92 0.00 15.40
CA PRO A 18 10.37 -0.06 14.05
C PRO A 18 10.55 -1.48 13.52
N PRO A 19 9.56 -2.03 12.78
CA PRO A 19 9.68 -3.38 12.23
C PRO A 19 11.00 -3.46 11.46
N SER A 20 11.92 -4.28 11.96
CA SER A 20 13.31 -4.31 11.51
C SER A 20 13.49 -5.20 10.27
N SER A 21 12.46 -5.96 9.90
CA SER A 21 12.48 -6.81 8.73
C SER A 21 11.09 -7.00 8.10
N ALA A 22 11.09 -7.26 6.80
CA ALA A 22 9.90 -7.63 6.04
C ALA A 22 10.16 -8.91 5.26
N GLN A 23 9.20 -9.82 5.28
CA GLN A 23 9.18 -11.03 4.46
C GLN A 23 8.12 -10.86 3.39
N VAL A 24 8.49 -11.01 2.12
CA VAL A 24 7.59 -10.80 0.99
C VAL A 24 7.39 -12.12 0.27
N GLU A 25 6.14 -12.56 0.15
CA GLU A 25 5.79 -13.74 -0.64
C GLU A 25 5.99 -13.44 -2.14
N ALA A 26 6.50 -14.42 -2.91
CA ALA A 26 6.84 -14.22 -4.32
C ALA A 26 5.65 -13.73 -5.18
N VAL A 27 4.43 -14.11 -4.80
CA VAL A 27 3.20 -13.66 -5.48
C VAL A 27 3.08 -12.13 -5.52
N VAL A 28 3.56 -11.43 -4.49
CA VAL A 28 3.54 -9.97 -4.42
C VAL A 28 4.42 -9.35 -5.50
N LEU A 29 5.62 -9.91 -5.69
CA LEU A 29 6.54 -9.47 -6.74
C LEU A 29 5.97 -9.74 -8.12
N PHE A 30 5.37 -10.92 -8.33
CA PHE A 30 4.70 -11.24 -9.59
C PHE A 30 3.54 -10.29 -9.89
N ASN A 31 2.71 -9.96 -8.90
CA ASN A 31 1.60 -9.01 -9.06
C ASN A 31 2.12 -7.62 -9.46
N VAL A 32 3.18 -7.13 -8.82
CA VAL A 32 3.78 -5.83 -9.12
C VAL A 32 4.37 -5.81 -10.53
N CYS A 33 5.13 -6.83 -10.91
CA CYS A 33 5.72 -6.93 -12.24
C CYS A 33 4.65 -7.08 -13.34
N ASP A 34 3.65 -7.95 -13.15
CA ASP A 34 2.53 -8.11 -14.08
C ASP A 34 1.80 -6.78 -14.30
N SER A 35 1.50 -6.10 -13.21
CA SER A 35 0.82 -4.81 -13.25
C SER A 35 1.63 -3.74 -13.96
N TYR A 36 2.94 -3.70 -13.73
CA TYR A 36 3.83 -2.76 -14.41
C TYR A 36 3.91 -3.03 -15.91
N VAL A 37 3.95 -4.29 -16.34
CA VAL A 37 3.97 -4.66 -17.76
C VAL A 37 2.64 -4.35 -18.45
N ARG A 38 1.52 -4.49 -17.73
CA ARG A 38 0.16 -4.27 -18.24
C ARG A 38 -0.34 -2.83 -18.07
N ARG A 39 0.48 -1.93 -17.52
CA ARG A 39 0.12 -0.53 -17.34
C ARG A 39 -0.14 0.13 -18.70
N PRO A 40 -1.02 1.14 -18.79
CA PRO A 40 -1.22 1.86 -20.05
C PRO A 40 0.07 2.59 -20.45
N ASP A 41 0.35 2.69 -21.74
CA ASP A 41 1.62 3.24 -22.28
C ASP A 41 1.94 4.66 -21.77
N GLN A 42 0.90 5.42 -21.41
CA GLN A 42 0.98 6.79 -20.87
C GLN A 42 1.25 6.86 -19.35
N ALA A 43 1.30 5.72 -18.65
CA ALA A 43 1.60 5.67 -17.22
C ALA A 43 3.08 5.29 -17.00
N ASP A 44 3.82 6.16 -16.32
CA ASP A 44 5.24 5.93 -16.01
C ASP A 44 5.45 5.00 -14.80
N ARG A 45 4.43 4.90 -13.93
CA ARG A 45 4.46 4.10 -12.70
C ARG A 45 3.14 3.41 -12.40
N VAL A 46 3.20 2.45 -11.49
CA VAL A 46 2.03 1.74 -10.94
C VAL A 46 2.07 1.92 -9.42
N ILE A 47 0.91 2.18 -8.83
CA ILE A 47 0.75 2.33 -7.39
C ILE A 47 -0.19 1.23 -6.91
N GLY A 48 0.18 0.57 -5.83
CA GLY A 48 -0.60 -0.52 -5.25
C GLY A 48 -0.71 -0.41 -3.75
N THR A 49 -1.43 -1.35 -3.15
CA THR A 49 -1.53 -1.54 -1.71
C THR A 49 -1.00 -2.92 -1.37
N LEU A 50 -0.17 -3.00 -0.33
CA LEU A 50 0.39 -4.23 0.20
C LEU A 50 -0.49 -4.77 1.34
N LEU A 51 -0.78 -6.06 1.27
CA LEU A 51 -1.58 -6.79 2.25
C LEU A 51 -0.74 -7.85 2.94
N GLY A 52 -0.99 -8.02 4.23
CA GLY A 52 -0.19 -8.91 5.05
C GLY A 52 -0.59 -8.92 6.51
N SER A 53 0.38 -9.22 7.36
CA SER A 53 0.20 -9.23 8.81
C SER A 53 1.53 -8.94 9.51
N LEU A 54 1.48 -8.33 10.69
CA LEU A 54 2.63 -8.22 11.57
C LEU A 54 2.78 -9.52 12.37
N LEU A 55 3.95 -10.16 12.28
CA LEU A 55 4.29 -11.36 13.05
C LEU A 55 4.65 -10.97 14.51
N PRO A 56 4.56 -11.93 15.46
CA PRO A 56 4.87 -11.66 16.88
C PRO A 56 6.32 -11.20 17.15
N ASP A 57 7.24 -11.49 16.23
CA ASP A 57 8.65 -11.10 16.28
C ASP A 57 8.90 -9.67 15.74
N GLY A 58 7.85 -8.98 15.28
CA GLY A 58 7.93 -7.65 14.68
C GLY A 58 8.22 -7.65 13.18
N THR A 59 8.27 -8.82 12.53
CA THR A 59 8.46 -8.93 11.09
C THR A 59 7.16 -8.63 10.34
N VAL A 60 7.21 -7.79 9.30
CA VAL A 60 6.05 -7.58 8.42
C VAL A 60 6.01 -8.68 7.38
N HIS A 61 4.99 -9.54 7.42
CA HIS A 61 4.79 -10.57 6.40
C HIS A 61 3.83 -10.06 5.33
N VAL A 62 4.36 -9.73 4.16
CA VAL A 62 3.62 -9.26 2.99
C VAL A 62 3.24 -10.46 2.13
N ARG A 63 1.95 -10.72 2.01
CA ARG A 63 1.41 -11.95 1.41
C ARG A 63 0.65 -11.70 0.13
N ASN A 64 0.11 -10.49 -0.04
CA ASN A 64 -0.66 -10.14 -1.21
C ASN A 64 -0.50 -8.65 -1.56
N SER A 65 -0.92 -8.26 -2.75
CA SER A 65 -0.96 -6.88 -3.19
C SER A 65 -1.98 -6.69 -4.29
N TYR A 66 -2.53 -5.47 -4.39
CA TYR A 66 -3.40 -5.08 -5.49
C TYR A 66 -3.09 -3.67 -5.96
N VAL A 67 -3.31 -3.40 -7.25
CA VAL A 67 -3.10 -2.08 -7.85
C VAL A 67 -4.28 -1.19 -7.52
N VAL A 68 -4.01 0.09 -7.27
CA VAL A 68 -5.05 1.11 -7.14
C VAL A 68 -4.97 2.06 -8.33
N PRO A 69 -6.09 2.28 -9.04
CA PRO A 69 -6.15 3.30 -10.08
C PRO A 69 -5.71 4.65 -9.52
N HIS A 70 -4.78 5.30 -10.22
CA HIS A 70 -4.28 6.61 -9.86
C HIS A 70 -4.23 7.51 -11.08
N SER A 71 -4.37 8.81 -10.83
CA SER A 71 -4.17 9.87 -11.81
C SER A 71 -3.05 10.76 -11.31
N GLU A 72 -2.04 10.95 -12.16
CA GLU A 72 -0.89 11.80 -11.85
C GLU A 72 -1.05 13.16 -12.52
N SER A 73 -0.73 14.21 -11.75
CA SER A 73 -0.58 15.59 -12.21
C SER A 73 0.79 16.09 -11.76
N ALA A 74 1.25 17.23 -12.30
CA ALA A 74 2.63 17.72 -12.12
C ALA A 74 3.15 17.68 -10.66
N ASP A 75 2.29 17.97 -9.68
CA ASP A 75 2.66 18.01 -8.26
C ASP A 75 1.85 17.05 -7.37
N GLN A 76 0.92 16.27 -7.94
CA GLN A 76 -0.06 15.52 -7.15
C GLN A 76 -0.38 14.15 -7.74
N VAL A 77 -0.62 13.20 -6.86
CA VAL A 77 -1.12 11.87 -7.19
C VAL A 77 -2.48 11.69 -6.53
N ALA A 78 -3.51 11.55 -7.36
CA ALA A 78 -4.86 11.24 -6.91
C ALA A 78 -5.08 9.73 -6.99
N ILE A 79 -5.66 9.15 -5.94
CA ILE A 79 -5.96 7.71 -5.83
C ILE A 79 -7.48 7.54 -5.80
N ASP A 80 -8.00 6.54 -6.50
CA ASP A 80 -9.41 6.15 -6.40
C ASP A 80 -9.69 5.45 -5.05
N ILE A 81 -10.26 6.22 -4.11
CA ILE A 81 -10.55 5.77 -2.74
C ILE A 81 -11.68 4.74 -2.73
N ASP A 82 -12.69 4.89 -3.59
CA ASP A 82 -13.84 3.97 -3.65
C ASP A 82 -13.39 2.61 -4.16
N TYR A 83 -12.54 2.60 -5.20
CA TYR A 83 -11.90 1.38 -5.68
C TYR A 83 -11.07 0.73 -4.57
N HIS A 84 -10.22 1.51 -3.89
CA HIS A 84 -9.38 1.00 -2.80
C HIS A 84 -10.21 0.33 -1.70
N HIS A 85 -11.29 0.97 -1.26
CA HIS A 85 -12.18 0.43 -0.23
C HIS A 85 -12.86 -0.86 -0.68
N ASN A 86 -13.39 -0.89 -1.91
CA ASN A 86 -14.08 -2.06 -2.45
C ASN A 86 -13.14 -3.25 -2.66
N MET A 87 -11.90 -3.00 -3.10
CA MET A 87 -10.89 -4.06 -3.23
C MET A 87 -10.48 -4.60 -1.87
N TYR A 88 -10.20 -3.72 -0.90
CA TYR A 88 -9.84 -4.17 0.44
C TYR A 88 -10.96 -5.00 1.08
N ALA A 89 -12.21 -4.56 0.95
CA ALA A 89 -13.37 -5.31 1.43
C ALA A 89 -13.50 -6.69 0.75
N SER A 90 -13.14 -6.80 -0.53
CA SER A 90 -13.15 -8.08 -1.26
C SER A 90 -12.05 -9.01 -0.75
N HIS A 91 -10.84 -8.49 -0.52
CA HIS A 91 -9.74 -9.26 0.08
C HIS A 91 -10.08 -9.75 1.49
N GLN A 92 -10.70 -8.90 2.33
CA GLN A 92 -11.13 -9.31 3.66
C GLN A 92 -12.15 -10.46 3.66
N LYS A 93 -13.02 -10.54 2.64
CA LYS A 93 -13.96 -11.67 2.50
C LYS A 93 -13.24 -12.99 2.20
N VAL A 94 -12.10 -12.93 1.51
CA VAL A 94 -11.28 -14.10 1.17
C VAL A 94 -10.40 -14.50 2.35
N ASN A 95 -9.72 -13.52 2.95
CA ASN A 95 -8.83 -13.73 4.08
C ASN A 95 -8.95 -12.56 5.08
N PRO A 96 -9.76 -12.71 6.14
CA PRO A 96 -9.97 -11.64 7.12
C PRO A 96 -8.74 -11.38 8.01
N LYS A 97 -7.68 -12.19 7.91
CA LYS A 97 -6.43 -11.98 8.65
C LYS A 97 -5.47 -11.02 7.95
N GLU A 98 -5.69 -10.75 6.66
CA GLU A 98 -4.88 -9.79 5.91
C GLU A 98 -5.33 -8.37 6.22
N VAL A 99 -4.37 -7.54 6.60
CA VAL A 99 -4.54 -6.10 6.83
C VAL A 99 -3.63 -5.33 5.88
N ILE A 100 -3.93 -4.05 5.70
CA ILE A 100 -3.05 -3.14 4.95
C ILE A 100 -1.76 -2.96 5.74
N VAL A 101 -0.62 -3.27 5.10
CA VAL A 101 0.72 -3.14 5.69
C VAL A 101 1.58 -2.06 5.01
N GLY A 102 1.15 -1.54 3.85
CA GLY A 102 1.88 -0.50 3.13
C GLY A 102 1.37 -0.27 1.72
N TRP A 103 2.15 0.47 0.92
CA TRP A 103 1.95 0.77 -0.49
C TRP A 103 3.28 0.96 -1.20
#